data_AF-A0A482WP22-F1
#
_entry.id   AF-A0A482WP22-F1
#
_cell.length_a   1.000
_cell.length_b   1.000
_cell.length_c   1.000
_cell.angle_alpha   90.00
_cell.angle_beta   90.00
_cell.angle_gamma   90.00
#
_symmetry.space_group_name_H-M   'P 1'
#
loop_
_entity.id
_entity.type
_entity.pdbx_description
1 polymer ?
#
loop_
_entity_poly.entity_id
_entity_poly.type
_entity_poly.pdbx_seq_one_letter_code
_entity_poly.pdbx_strand_id
1 'polypeptide(L)'
;MLALSKITNDKPMPAVETAVWWIEYVLRHNGAPHLRPACMDLAWYQYYSIDIVAAIAAIVVSFLSICFYCGKMVVKKLMHSKLKEE
;
A
#
# COMPACT_ATOMS: atom_id res chain seq x y z
N MET A 1 24.98 -8.37 19.02
CA MET A 1 25.42 -7.62 17.83
C MET A 1 26.28 -8.46 16.88
N LEU A 2 27.24 -9.27 17.36
CA LEU A 2 28.13 -10.07 16.50
C LEU A 2 27.42 -11.12 15.62
N ALA A 3 26.38 -11.78 16.13
CA ALA A 3 25.64 -12.80 15.39
C ALA A 3 24.90 -12.24 14.15
N LEU A 4 24.30 -11.06 14.28
CA LEU A 4 23.58 -10.39 13.19
C LEU A 4 24.54 -9.88 12.09
N SER A 5 25.73 -9.42 12.49
CA SER A 5 26.80 -9.03 11.57
C SER A 5 27.29 -10.21 10.75
N LYS A 6 27.41 -11.39 11.36
CA LYS A 6 27.88 -12.59 10.64
C LYS A 6 26.88 -13.02 9.56
N ILE A 7 25.58 -13.02 9.86
CA ILE A 7 24.52 -13.36 8.91
C ILE A 7 24.44 -12.35 7.75
N THR A 8 24.61 -11.05 8.04
CA THR A 8 24.53 -10.00 7.01
C THR A 8 25.75 -9.92 6.10
N ASN A 9 26.90 -10.40 6.58
CA ASN A 9 28.13 -10.56 5.81
C ASN A 9 28.29 -11.96 5.21
N ASP A 10 27.33 -12.86 5.43
CA ASP A 10 27.28 -14.19 4.82
C ASP A 10 26.73 -14.07 3.40
N LYS A 11 27.54 -13.45 2.54
CA LYS A 11 27.24 -13.24 1.12
C LYS A 11 28.37 -13.84 0.30
N PRO A 12 28.06 -14.44 -0.86
CA PRO A 12 29.05 -15.12 -1.69
C PRO A 12 30.11 -14.17 -2.28
N MET A 13 29.84 -12.86 -2.33
CA MET A 13 30.74 -11.84 -2.85
C MET A 13 30.75 -10.60 -1.94
N PRO A 14 31.91 -9.92 -1.79
CA PRO A 14 32.00 -8.61 -1.16
C PRO A 14 31.08 -7.57 -1.81
N ALA A 15 30.64 -6.59 -1.04
CA ALA A 15 29.74 -5.54 -1.53
C ALA A 15 30.32 -4.74 -2.71
N VAL A 16 31.63 -4.47 -2.67
CA VAL A 16 32.34 -3.74 -3.74
C VAL A 16 32.36 -4.55 -5.05
N GLU A 17 32.71 -5.83 -4.97
CA GLU A 17 32.74 -6.72 -6.14
C GLU A 17 31.33 -6.89 -6.74
N THR A 18 30.32 -7.01 -5.89
CA THR A 18 28.91 -7.06 -6.31
C THR A 18 28.52 -5.79 -7.08
N ALA A 19 28.93 -4.61 -6.62
CA ALA A 19 28.65 -3.35 -7.29
C ALA A 19 29.34 -3.25 -8.65
N VAL A 20 30.62 -3.64 -8.74
CA VAL A 20 31.37 -3.70 -10.01
C VAL A 20 30.68 -4.64 -10.99
N TRP A 21 30.26 -5.83 -10.53
CA TRP A 21 29.56 -6.80 -11.36
C TRP A 21 28.25 -6.24 -11.94
N TRP A 22 27.46 -5.51 -11.15
CA TRP A 22 26.23 -4.88 -11.63
C TRP A 22 26.49 -3.76 -12.64
N ILE A 23 27.54 -2.95 -12.44
CA ILE A 23 27.94 -1.91 -13.41
C ILE A 23 28.32 -2.55 -14.75
N GLU A 24 29.16 -3.58 -14.73
CA GLU A 24 29.51 -4.34 -15.93
C GLU A 24 28.29 -5.00 -16.58
N TYR A 25 27.38 -5.54 -15.76
CA TYR A 25 26.15 -6.16 -16.25
C TYR A 25 25.30 -5.15 -17.02
N VAL A 26 25.11 -3.93 -16.49
CA VAL A 26 24.36 -2.85 -17.14
C VAL A 26 25.06 -2.39 -18.43
N LEU A 27 26.39 -2.27 -18.41
CA LEU A 27 27.19 -1.92 -19.60
C LEU A 27 27.09 -3.01 -20.70
N ARG A 28 27.17 -4.29 -20.33
CA ARG A 28 27.05 -5.43 -21.26
C ARG A 28 25.67 -5.54 -21.90
N HIS A 29 24.62 -5.06 -21.23
CA HIS A 29 23.24 -5.18 -21.69
C HIS A 29 22.64 -3.84 -22.14
N ASN A 30 23.47 -2.89 -22.60
CA ASN A 30 23.04 -1.60 -23.17
C ASN A 30 22.07 -0.83 -22.25
N GLY A 31 22.38 -0.74 -20.96
CA GLY A 31 21.53 -0.08 -19.97
C GLY A 31 20.49 -0.98 -19.30
N ALA A 32 20.49 -2.28 -19.59
CA ALA A 32 19.61 -3.30 -19.00
C ALA A 32 18.13 -2.84 -18.96
N PRO A 33 17.48 -2.66 -20.13
CA PRO A 33 16.13 -2.13 -20.20
C PRO A 33 15.10 -2.96 -19.42
N HIS A 34 15.38 -4.25 -19.19
CA HIS A 34 14.59 -5.14 -18.35
C HIS A 34 14.71 -4.89 -16.85
N LEU A 35 15.76 -4.21 -16.39
CA LEU A 35 15.89 -3.73 -15.01
C LEU A 35 15.18 -2.38 -14.79
N ARG A 36 14.74 -1.72 -15.87
CA ARG A 36 14.00 -0.46 -15.78
C ARG A 36 12.66 -0.74 -15.10
N PRO A 37 12.32 -0.03 -14.01
CA PRO A 37 11.03 -0.22 -13.35
C PRO A 37 9.89 0.05 -14.33
N ALA A 38 8.96 -0.89 -14.46
CA ALA A 38 7.78 -0.72 -15.30
C ALA A 38 6.95 0.52 -14.91
N CYS A 39 7.05 0.97 -13.64
CA CYS A 39 6.38 2.17 -13.15
C CYS A 39 6.80 3.48 -13.85
N MET A 40 7.93 3.51 -14.57
CA MET A 40 8.37 4.67 -15.35
C MET A 40 7.55 4.88 -16.63
N ASP A 41 6.94 3.82 -17.16
CA ASP A 41 6.13 3.86 -18.39
C ASP A 41 4.62 3.84 -18.09
N LEU A 42 4.24 3.84 -16.80
CA LEU A 42 2.85 3.86 -16.37
C LEU A 42 2.25 5.25 -16.52
N ALA A 43 1.00 5.31 -16.99
CA ALA A 43 0.22 6.54 -16.95
C ALA A 43 -0.01 6.97 -15.48
N TRP A 44 -0.10 8.29 -15.25
CA TRP A 44 -0.23 8.87 -13.91
C TRP A 44 -1.36 8.23 -13.08
N TYR A 45 -2.48 7.87 -13.70
CA TYR A 45 -3.62 7.25 -13.01
C TYR A 45 -3.33 5.81 -12.54
N GLN A 46 -2.52 5.04 -13.29
CA GLN A 46 -2.08 3.70 -12.88
C GLN A 46 -1.03 3.79 -11.78
N TYR A 47 -0.11 4.74 -11.89
CA TYR A 47 0.90 4.99 -10.87
C TYR A 47 0.25 5.29 -9.51
N TYR A 48 -0.78 6.13 -9.49
CA TYR A 48 -1.51 6.48 -8.27
C TYR A 48 -2.60 5.47 -7.86
N SER A 49 -2.82 4.41 -8.65
CA SER A 49 -3.84 3.37 -8.37
C SER A 49 -5.19 3.97 -7.95
N ILE A 50 -5.73 4.87 -8.76
CA ILE A 50 -6.96 5.63 -8.45
C ILE A 50 -8.14 4.69 -8.09
N ASP A 51 -8.19 3.53 -8.73
CA ASP A 51 -9.16 2.47 -8.51
C ASP A 51 -9.12 1.93 -7.06
N ILE A 52 -7.94 1.81 -6.45
CA ILE A 52 -7.77 1.42 -5.04
C ILE A 52 -8.24 2.54 -4.12
N VAL A 53 -7.89 3.80 -4.43
CA VAL A 53 -8.32 4.96 -3.65
C VAL A 53 -9.84 5.10 -3.66
N ALA A 54 -10.46 4.91 -4.83
CA ALA A 54 -11.91 4.95 -4.98
C ALA A 54 -12.61 3.83 -4.18
N ALA A 55 -12.06 2.60 -4.20
CA ALA A 55 -12.60 1.49 -3.43
C ALA A 55 -12.53 1.76 -1.91
N ILE A 56 -11.39 2.27 -1.42
CA ILE A 56 -11.23 2.64 0.00
C ILE A 56 -12.21 3.76 0.38
N ALA A 57 -12.32 4.79 -0.46
CA ALA A 57 -13.26 5.89 -0.22
C ALA A 57 -14.71 5.39 -0.15
N ALA A 58 -15.11 4.48 -1.03
CA ALA A 58 -16.44 3.88 -1.02
C ALA A 58 -16.72 3.07 0.26
N ILE A 59 -15.72 2.33 0.76
CA ILE A 59 -15.83 1.59 2.03
C ILE A 59 -16.01 2.57 3.20
N VAL A 60 -15.21 3.63 3.27
CA VAL A 60 -15.31 4.63 4.34
C VAL A 60 -16.68 5.34 4.29
N VAL A 61 -17.11 5.79 3.12
CA VAL A 61 -18.39 6.48 2.95
C VAL A 61 -19.57 5.57 3.30
N SER A 62 -19.54 4.31 2.86
CA SER A 62 -20.59 3.34 3.19
C SER A 62 -20.64 3.05 4.68
N PHE A 63 -19.49 2.85 5.33
CA PHE A 63 -19.42 2.65 6.78
C PHE A 63 -19.99 3.83 7.55
N LEU A 64 -19.55 5.06 7.22
CA LEU A 64 -20.05 6.28 7.87
C LEU A 64 -21.56 6.46 7.65
N SER A 65 -22.04 6.18 6.45
CA SER A 65 -23.47 6.24 6.13
C SER A 65 -24.26 5.24 6.96
N ILE A 66 -23.81 3.99 7.05
CA ILE A 66 -24.44 2.95 7.87
C ILE A 66 -24.48 3.39 9.33
N CYS A 67 -23.35 3.83 9.90
CA CYS A 67 -23.29 4.32 11.28
C CYS A 67 -24.27 5.47 11.53
N PHE A 68 -24.36 6.43 10.61
CA PHE A 68 -25.29 7.55 10.71
C PHE A 68 -26.75 7.10 10.67
N TYR A 69 -27.13 6.25 9.71
CA TYR A 69 -28.49 5.73 9.62
C TYR A 69 -28.86 4.85 10.81
N CYS A 70 -27.97 3.98 11.27
CA CYS A 70 -28.15 3.18 12.48
C CYS A 70 -28.35 4.05 13.72
N GLY A 71 -27.49 5.07 13.92
CA GLY A 71 -27.63 6.03 15.02
C GLY A 71 -28.98 6.76 14.99
N LYS A 72 -29.38 7.27 13.82
CA LYS A 72 -30.67 7.94 13.64
C LYS A 72 -31.86 7.01 13.92
N MET A 73 -31.80 5.75 13.49
CA MET A 73 -32.84 4.75 13.79
C MET A 73 -32.94 4.45 15.29
N VAL A 74 -31.81 4.29 15.97
CA VAL A 74 -31.78 4.05 17.43
C VAL A 74 -32.37 5.22 18.19
N VAL A 75 -31.97 6.45 17.88
CA VAL A 75 -32.52 7.67 18.51
C VAL A 75 -34.03 7.77 18.28
N LYS A 76 -34.49 7.55 17.04
CA LYS A 76 -35.93 7.58 16.72
C LYS A 76 -36.71 6.53 17.53
N LYS A 77 -36.15 5.32 17.68
CA LYS A 77 -36.78 4.24 18.44
C LYS A 77 -36.83 4.54 19.93
N LEU A 78 -35.76 5.10 20.51
CA LEU A 78 -35.70 5.51 21.91
C LEU A 78 -36.68 6.65 22.24
N MET A 79 -36.81 7.64 21.35
CA MET A 79 -37.81 8.71 21.50
C MET A 79 -39.24 8.16 21.44
N HIS A 80 -39.52 7.24 20.51
CA HIS A 80 -40.85 6.64 20.39
C HIS A 80 -41.20 5.73 21.57
N SER A 81 -40.23 5.01 22.17
CA SER A 81 -40.49 4.23 23.38
C SER A 81 -40.78 5.13 24.59
N LYS A 82 -40.10 6.28 24.70
CA LYS A 82 -40.37 7.25 25.76
C LYS A 82 -41.75 7.89 25.68
N LEU A 83 -42.23 8.20 24.47
CA LEU A 83 -43.59 8.71 24.24
C LEU A 83 -44.73 7.70 24.50
N LYS A 84 -44.41 6.41 24.69
CA LYS A 84 -45.39 5.36 24.99
C LYS A 84 -45.44 5.00 26.48
N GLU A 85 -44.40 5.35 27.24
CA GLU A 85 -44.34 5.14 28.69
C GLU A 85 -44.99 6.27 29.51
N GLU A 86 -45.17 7.46 28.93
CA GLU A 86 -45.99 8.55 29.49
C GLU A 86 -47.43 8.49 28.96
#